data_AF-A0AAD9PLM1-F1
#
_entry.id   AF-A0AAD9PLM1-F1
#
_cell.length_a   1.000
_cell.length_b   1.000
_cell.length_c   1.000
_cell.angle_alpha   90.00
_cell.angle_beta   90.00
_cell.angle_gamma   90.00
#
_symmetry.space_group_name_H-M   'P 1'
#
loop_
_entity.id
_entity.type
_entity.pdbx_description
1 polymer ?
#
loop_
_entity_poly.entity_id
_entity_poly.type
_entity_poly.pdbx_seq_one_letter_code
_entity_poly.pdbx_strand_id
1 'polypeptide(L)'
;MDYQNDGSDYKVLERLFAEAFSAFYKHNYLNQRNIDCTKLSGLIETASSIWSDYLNDETRFGSDSKYLHENESTAEITGSSKNGLNIILIKSFELLNVAVNLLDLISPNEELDDIHTVYLMYIALPFLHAHQLLQFGNIKSRIFILKKSQIYLQQFLNTLGNYKLLSQDDEKDWYKNDGNETSAQERTKKIKRAKLKRQLQDEIMESLSGVKSIVNMILEPPDEELLRLFILKALRVFGTDALDDLDFIQREMKFLNPIHGDNLEQYAASKKPPSECKGRPWYLHIDESGRVDPSVAAILYRKMVFVPGHELPSISLDECARIEMEMDV
;
A
#
# COMPACT_ATOMS: atom_id res chain seq x y z
N MET A 1 24.14 8.69 28.29
CA MET A 1 24.97 8.31 27.14
C MET A 1 25.10 9.59 26.34
N ASP A 2 26.21 10.29 26.53
CA ASP A 2 26.46 11.56 25.84
C ASP A 2 26.77 11.23 24.38
N TYR A 3 25.82 11.57 23.49
CA TYR A 3 26.01 11.41 22.05
C TYR A 3 27.08 12.39 21.58
N GLN A 4 28.24 11.86 21.17
CA GLN A 4 29.15 12.59 20.32
C GLN A 4 28.48 12.74 18.96
N ASN A 5 27.83 13.89 18.81
CA ASN A 5 27.08 14.30 17.64
C ASN A 5 28.06 14.69 16.52
N ASP A 6 28.69 13.70 15.90
CA ASP A 6 29.49 13.94 14.71
C ASP A 6 28.51 14.32 13.59
N GLY A 7 28.67 15.52 13.02
CA GLY A 7 27.83 16.03 11.93
C GLY A 7 27.81 15.17 10.65
N SER A 8 28.42 13.97 10.67
CA SER A 8 28.23 12.91 9.69
C SER A 8 26.81 12.35 9.69
N ASP A 9 26.21 12.15 10.86
CA ASP A 9 24.98 11.34 10.97
C ASP A 9 23.77 12.10 10.41
N TYR A 10 23.67 13.40 10.72
CA TYR A 10 22.67 14.27 10.11
C TYR A 10 22.84 14.38 8.59
N LYS A 11 24.08 14.43 8.09
CA LYS A 11 24.32 14.48 6.64
C LYS A 11 23.86 13.21 5.95
N VAL A 12 24.07 12.04 6.59
CA VAL A 12 23.56 10.76 6.07
C VAL A 12 22.03 10.76 6.09
N LEU A 13 21.40 11.21 7.18
CA LEU A 13 19.95 11.34 7.29
C LEU A 13 19.35 12.22 6.19
N GLU A 14 19.84 13.46 6.05
CA GLU A 14 19.36 14.43 5.06
C GLU A 14 19.55 13.91 3.63
N ARG A 15 20.72 13.32 3.35
CA ARG A 15 21.01 12.75 2.02
C ARG A 15 20.10 11.57 1.71
N LEU A 16 19.92 10.64 2.67
CA LEU A 16 19.04 9.49 2.52
C LEU A 16 17.60 9.94 2.28
N PHE A 17 17.12 10.91 3.07
CA PHE A 17 15.78 11.48 2.90
C PHE A 17 15.64 12.11 1.52
N ALA A 18 16.56 12.98 1.10
CA ALA A 18 16.46 13.71 -0.16
C ALA A 18 16.42 12.78 -1.38
N GLU A 19 17.25 11.73 -1.40
CA GLU A 19 17.29 10.75 -2.47
C GLU A 19 16.05 9.84 -2.46
N ALA A 20 15.64 9.34 -1.28
CA ALA A 20 14.42 8.52 -1.13
C ALA A 20 13.16 9.29 -1.52
N PHE A 21 13.03 10.52 -1.04
CA PHE A 21 11.92 11.41 -1.35
C PHE A 21 11.88 11.76 -2.85
N SER A 22 13.02 12.09 -3.45
CA SER A 22 13.13 12.36 -4.88
C SER A 22 12.68 11.15 -5.71
N ALA A 23 13.12 9.94 -5.35
CA ALA A 23 12.70 8.70 -6.00
C ALA A 23 11.20 8.45 -5.82
N PHE A 24 10.67 8.57 -4.60
CA PHE A 24 9.25 8.45 -4.30
C PHE A 24 8.40 9.44 -5.12
N TYR A 25 8.81 10.71 -5.13
CA TYR A 25 8.04 11.77 -5.79
C TYR A 25 8.02 11.57 -7.31
N LYS A 26 9.18 11.23 -7.90
CA LYS A 26 9.29 10.90 -9.33
C LYS A 26 8.43 9.71 -9.72
N HIS A 27 8.37 8.69 -8.87
CA HIS A 27 7.58 7.49 -9.11
C HIS A 27 6.07 7.78 -9.07
N ASN A 28 5.61 8.39 -7.97
CA ASN A 28 4.18 8.50 -7.66
C ASN A 28 3.51 9.72 -8.32
N TYR A 29 4.24 10.83 -8.52
CA TYR A 29 3.66 12.08 -9.01
C TYR A 29 4.11 12.45 -10.42
N LEU A 30 5.34 12.09 -10.82
CA LEU A 30 5.86 12.36 -12.16
C LEU A 30 5.78 11.16 -13.12
N ASN A 31 5.22 10.02 -12.66
CA ASN A 31 5.08 8.77 -13.42
C ASN A 31 6.38 8.25 -14.06
N GLN A 32 7.54 8.58 -13.48
CA GLN A 32 8.84 8.11 -13.96
C GLN A 32 9.05 6.66 -13.53
N ARG A 33 9.15 5.76 -14.52
CA ARG A 33 9.26 4.30 -14.26
C ARG A 33 10.69 3.80 -14.05
N ASN A 34 11.68 4.51 -14.59
CA ASN A 34 13.07 4.08 -14.54
C ASN A 34 13.84 5.02 -13.62
N ILE A 35 13.94 4.64 -12.35
CA ILE A 35 14.62 5.40 -11.31
C ILE A 35 15.86 4.61 -10.91
N ASP A 36 17.04 5.19 -11.11
CA ASP A 36 18.29 4.61 -10.66
C ASP A 36 18.35 4.66 -9.12
N CYS A 37 18.40 3.48 -8.50
CA CYS A 37 18.45 3.32 -7.04
C CYS A 37 19.81 2.85 -6.52
N THR A 38 20.84 2.77 -7.37
CA THR A 38 22.18 2.34 -6.95
C THR A 38 22.72 3.21 -5.81
N LYS A 39 22.55 4.54 -5.94
CA LYS A 39 22.93 5.50 -4.90
C LYS A 39 22.15 5.31 -3.61
N LEU A 40 20.84 5.03 -3.72
CA LEU A 40 19.96 4.86 -2.56
C LEU A 40 20.30 3.59 -1.79
N SER A 41 20.59 2.49 -2.49
CA SER A 41 21.05 1.24 -1.85
C SER A 41 22.34 1.44 -1.05
N GLY A 42 23.34 2.14 -1.61
CA GLY A 42 24.58 2.43 -0.88
C GLY A 42 24.35 3.31 0.37
N LEU A 43 23.43 4.29 0.28
CA LEU A 43 23.06 5.12 1.43
C LEU A 43 22.35 4.30 2.52
N ILE A 44 21.47 3.37 2.15
CA ILE A 44 20.79 2.46 3.08
C ILE A 44 21.82 1.60 3.82
N GLU A 45 22.84 1.07 3.15
CA GLU A 45 23.91 0.30 3.80
C GLU A 45 24.67 1.14 4.82
N THR A 46 25.05 2.38 4.45
CA THR A 46 25.72 3.29 5.40
C THR A 46 24.84 3.66 6.59
N ALA A 47 23.57 3.98 6.35
CA ALA A 47 22.58 4.28 7.38
C ALA A 47 22.31 3.08 8.30
N SER A 48 22.24 1.88 7.72
CA SER A 48 22.04 0.64 8.48
C SER A 48 23.24 0.35 9.38
N SER A 49 24.47 0.68 8.95
CA SER A 49 25.64 0.56 9.80
C SER A 49 25.58 1.51 11.01
N ILE A 50 25.08 2.73 10.83
CA ILE A 50 25.00 3.77 11.88
C ILE A 50 23.87 3.44 12.87
N TRP A 51 22.72 3.00 12.39
CA TRP A 51 21.52 2.76 13.21
C TRP A 51 21.21 1.27 13.48
N SER A 52 22.16 0.36 13.20
CA SER A 52 22.03 -1.10 13.37
C SER A 52 21.56 -1.51 14.77
N ASP A 53 22.11 -0.88 15.82
CA ASP A 53 21.78 -1.18 17.20
C ASP A 53 20.31 -0.87 17.56
N TYR A 54 19.68 0.06 16.84
CA TYR A 54 18.30 0.52 17.09
C TYR A 54 17.25 -0.21 16.28
N LEU A 55 17.64 -0.85 15.17
CA LEU A 55 16.76 -1.71 14.37
C LEU A 55 16.36 -3.00 15.10
N ASN A 56 17.19 -3.44 16.05
CA ASN A 56 16.98 -4.68 16.81
C ASN A 56 16.12 -4.51 18.08
N ASP A 57 15.76 -3.28 18.44
CA ASP A 57 14.90 -3.03 19.59
C ASP A 57 13.43 -3.33 19.23
N GLU A 58 13.08 -4.63 19.25
CA GLU A 58 11.72 -5.15 19.02
C GLU A 58 10.65 -4.51 19.94
N THR A 59 11.07 -3.77 20.97
CA THR A 59 10.17 -3.15 21.96
C THR A 59 9.60 -1.79 21.52
N ARG A 60 10.22 -1.08 20.56
CA ARG A 60 9.75 0.25 20.09
C ARG A 60 8.98 0.21 18.77
N PHE A 61 9.32 -0.73 17.89
CA PHE A 61 8.70 -0.92 16.56
C PHE A 61 8.28 -2.39 16.43
N GLY A 62 7.18 -2.75 17.10
CA GLY A 62 6.82 -4.13 17.41
C GLY A 62 6.92 -5.10 16.22
N SER A 63 7.74 -6.14 16.33
CA SER A 63 7.80 -7.32 15.42
C SER A 63 7.88 -7.03 13.90
N ASP A 64 8.21 -5.80 13.52
CA ASP A 64 8.02 -5.28 12.15
C ASP A 64 9.07 -5.80 11.16
N SER A 65 10.28 -6.07 11.63
CA SER A 65 11.43 -6.48 10.82
C SER A 65 11.33 -7.91 10.26
N LYS A 66 10.66 -8.84 10.98
CA LYS A 66 10.54 -10.25 10.57
C LYS A 66 9.83 -10.44 9.21
N TYR A 67 8.84 -9.60 8.92
CA TYR A 67 7.99 -9.77 7.73
C TYR A 67 8.62 -9.22 6.44
N LEU A 68 9.53 -8.26 6.55
CA LEU A 68 10.33 -7.76 5.42
C LEU A 68 11.47 -8.73 5.10
N HIS A 69 12.13 -9.29 6.11
CA HIS A 69 13.24 -10.24 5.93
C HIS A 69 12.83 -11.64 5.45
N GLU A 70 11.71 -12.21 5.91
CA GLU A 70 11.24 -13.52 5.42
C GLU A 70 10.99 -13.56 3.92
N ASN A 71 10.78 -12.40 3.29
CA ASN A 71 10.39 -12.31 1.89
C ASN A 71 11.50 -11.83 0.95
N GLU A 72 12.68 -11.42 1.45
CA GLU A 72 13.88 -11.25 0.62
C GLU A 72 14.21 -12.56 -0.12
N SER A 73 14.03 -13.70 0.55
CA SER A 73 14.22 -15.04 -0.03
C SER A 73 13.14 -15.44 -1.05
N THR A 74 11.99 -14.75 -1.08
CA THR A 74 10.90 -15.03 -2.03
C THR A 74 10.86 -14.06 -3.22
N ALA A 75 11.59 -12.95 -3.13
CA ALA A 75 11.70 -11.95 -4.19
C ALA A 75 12.42 -12.46 -5.44
N GLU A 76 13.10 -13.61 -5.37
CA GLU A 76 13.67 -14.29 -6.54
C GLU A 76 12.61 -14.82 -7.53
N ILE A 77 11.32 -14.87 -7.17
CA ILE A 77 10.30 -15.57 -7.98
C ILE A 77 9.28 -14.65 -8.67
N THR A 78 9.28 -13.32 -8.49
CA THR A 78 8.39 -12.45 -9.28
C THR A 78 9.10 -11.23 -9.86
N GLY A 79 9.53 -11.37 -11.11
CA GLY A 79 10.12 -10.31 -11.90
C GLY A 79 9.17 -9.13 -12.11
N SER A 80 9.44 -8.01 -11.44
CA SER A 80 9.12 -6.69 -11.94
C SER A 80 10.00 -5.65 -11.25
N SER A 81 10.75 -4.87 -12.03
CA SER A 81 11.61 -3.76 -11.57
C SER A 81 10.90 -2.79 -10.59
N LYS A 82 9.55 -2.73 -10.61
CA LYS A 82 8.73 -1.96 -9.68
C LYS A 82 8.78 -2.44 -8.22
N ASN A 83 8.89 -3.75 -8.00
CA ASN A 83 8.91 -4.31 -6.64
C ASN A 83 10.23 -3.97 -5.92
N GLY A 84 11.34 -3.91 -6.67
CA GLY A 84 12.64 -3.53 -6.12
C GLY A 84 12.66 -2.09 -5.59
N LEU A 85 12.16 -1.12 -6.37
CA LEU A 85 12.04 0.27 -5.92
C LEU A 85 11.20 0.40 -4.65
N ASN A 86 10.06 -0.31 -4.61
CA ASN A 86 9.15 -0.27 -3.49
C ASN A 86 9.82 -0.76 -2.19
N ILE A 87 10.51 -1.90 -2.25
CA ILE A 87 11.24 -2.46 -1.09
C ILE A 87 12.32 -1.50 -0.61
N ILE A 88 13.10 -0.92 -1.54
CA ILE A 88 14.16 0.04 -1.21
C ILE A 88 13.58 1.27 -0.51
N LEU A 89 12.46 1.81 -1.01
CA LEU A 89 11.79 2.96 -0.41
C LEU A 89 11.20 2.64 0.97
N ILE A 90 10.57 1.48 1.15
CA ILE A 90 10.05 1.04 2.47
C ILE A 90 11.19 1.01 3.48
N LYS A 91 12.30 0.33 3.16
CA LYS A 91 13.47 0.26 4.03
C LYS A 91 14.06 1.64 4.34
N SER A 92 14.13 2.51 3.33
CA SER A 92 14.60 3.89 3.50
C SER A 92 13.74 4.65 4.50
N PHE A 93 12.42 4.60 4.36
CA PHE A 93 11.50 5.32 5.25
C PHE A 93 11.43 4.69 6.65
N GLU A 94 11.60 3.38 6.77
CA GLU A 94 11.73 2.71 8.06
C GLU A 94 12.96 3.22 8.82
N LEU A 95 14.14 3.23 8.18
CA LEU A 95 15.38 3.76 8.76
C LEU A 95 15.25 5.23 9.13
N LEU A 96 14.66 6.04 8.25
CA LEU A 96 14.45 7.48 8.50
C LEU A 96 13.51 7.70 9.70
N ASN A 97 12.46 6.90 9.87
CA ASN A 97 11.59 6.98 11.04
C ASN A 97 12.35 6.64 12.34
N VAL A 98 13.20 5.60 12.33
CA VAL A 98 14.03 5.26 13.49
C VAL A 98 14.97 6.41 13.84
N ALA A 99 15.68 6.94 12.84
CA ALA A 99 16.67 7.98 13.04
C ALA A 99 16.05 9.31 13.51
N VAL A 100 14.93 9.75 12.92
CA VAL A 100 14.25 10.98 13.34
C VAL A 100 13.75 10.88 14.78
N ASN A 101 13.19 9.73 15.18
CA ASN A 101 12.75 9.51 16.55
C ASN A 101 13.91 9.43 17.56
N LEU A 102 15.06 8.93 17.14
CA LEU A 102 16.26 8.85 17.98
C LEU A 102 16.90 10.24 18.18
N LEU A 103 16.89 11.06 17.14
CA LEU A 103 17.46 12.41 17.15
C LEU A 103 16.51 13.46 17.77
N ASP A 104 15.26 13.07 18.07
CA ASP A 104 14.22 13.91 18.67
C ASP A 104 14.07 15.27 17.94
N LEU A 105 14.07 15.22 16.60
CA LEU A 105 14.18 16.43 15.75
C LEU A 105 12.93 17.31 15.76
N ILE A 106 11.78 16.77 16.15
CA ILE A 106 10.51 17.48 16.18
C ILE A 106 9.84 17.13 17.50
N SER A 107 9.64 18.13 18.34
CA SER A 107 8.88 17.94 19.57
C SER A 107 7.38 17.89 19.27
N PRO A 108 6.60 17.04 19.94
CA PRO A 108 5.16 16.94 19.73
C PRO A 108 4.37 18.21 20.12
N ASN A 109 5.01 19.14 20.85
CA ASN A 109 4.39 20.38 21.34
C ASN A 109 4.87 21.64 20.61
N GLU A 110 5.67 21.51 19.55
CA GLU A 110 6.12 22.66 18.75
C GLU A 110 4.98 23.23 17.90
N GLU A 111 4.96 24.55 17.71
CA GLU A 111 4.10 25.17 16.69
C GLU A 111 4.78 25.07 15.32
N LEU A 112 3.98 25.07 14.24
CA LEU A 112 4.50 24.93 12.87
C LEU A 112 5.58 25.98 12.52
N ASP A 113 5.46 27.19 13.07
CA ASP A 113 6.38 28.30 12.81
C ASP A 113 7.68 28.19 13.61
N ASP A 114 7.71 27.39 14.68
CA ASP A 114 8.90 27.14 15.48
C ASP A 114 9.78 26.03 14.90
N ILE A 115 9.24 25.21 13.99
CA ILE A 115 9.97 24.11 13.35
C ILE A 115 10.88 24.66 12.26
N HIS A 116 12.17 24.33 12.37
CA HIS A 116 13.18 24.65 11.37
C HIS A 116 12.80 24.09 10.00
N THR A 117 13.00 24.87 8.93
CA THR A 117 12.54 24.55 7.57
C THR A 117 13.02 23.17 7.09
N VAL A 118 14.25 22.80 7.42
CA VAL A 118 14.85 21.50 7.05
C VAL A 118 14.12 20.31 7.71
N TYR A 119 13.57 20.49 8.92
CA TYR A 119 12.94 19.40 9.67
C TYR A 119 11.47 19.21 9.34
N LEU A 120 10.78 20.23 8.81
CA LEU A 120 9.37 20.15 8.40
C LEU A 120 9.07 18.97 7.46
N MET A 121 10.03 18.60 6.62
CA MET A 121 9.82 17.49 5.68
C MET A 121 9.68 16.13 6.36
N TYR A 122 10.26 15.96 7.56
CA TYR A 122 10.16 14.71 8.32
C TYR A 122 8.75 14.47 8.85
N ILE A 123 7.91 15.51 8.93
CA ILE A 123 6.46 15.37 9.21
C ILE A 123 5.79 14.43 8.18
N ALA A 124 6.29 14.37 6.94
CA ALA A 124 5.74 13.52 5.90
C ALA A 124 6.09 12.03 6.06
N LEU A 125 7.07 11.66 6.90
CA LEU A 125 7.58 10.29 6.99
C LEU A 125 6.51 9.22 7.26
N PRO A 126 5.54 9.41 8.18
CA PRO A 126 4.50 8.41 8.40
C PRO A 126 3.66 8.18 7.14
N PHE A 127 3.32 9.26 6.40
CA PHE A 127 2.63 9.14 5.12
C PHE A 127 3.47 8.43 4.07
N LEU A 128 4.72 8.86 3.85
CA LEU A 128 5.61 8.28 2.83
C LEU A 128 5.79 6.77 3.03
N HIS A 129 5.98 6.37 4.29
CA HIS A 129 6.11 4.97 4.66
C HIS A 129 4.79 4.21 4.43
N ALA A 130 3.67 4.71 4.93
CA ALA A 130 2.36 4.08 4.78
C ALA A 130 1.94 3.91 3.33
N HIS A 131 2.13 4.95 2.51
CA HIS A 131 1.78 4.96 1.10
C HIS A 131 2.59 3.90 0.32
N GLN A 132 3.88 3.76 0.63
CA GLN A 132 4.72 2.76 0.00
C GLN A 132 4.38 1.33 0.45
N LEU A 133 4.05 1.15 1.73
CA LEU A 133 3.55 -0.11 2.29
C LEU A 133 2.26 -0.57 1.59
N LEU A 134 1.33 0.34 1.29
CA LEU A 134 0.08 0.00 0.60
C LEU A 134 0.31 -0.54 -0.82
N GLN A 135 1.41 -0.16 -1.47
CA GLN A 135 1.80 -0.67 -2.78
C GLN A 135 2.47 -2.05 -2.71
N PHE A 136 2.80 -2.56 -1.52
CA PHE A 136 3.42 -3.86 -1.33
C PHE A 136 2.41 -5.00 -1.50
N GLY A 137 2.61 -5.82 -2.54
CA GLY A 137 1.69 -6.88 -2.97
C GLY A 137 1.91 -8.21 -2.27
N ASN A 138 1.75 -8.29 -0.95
CA ASN A 138 1.80 -9.55 -0.21
C ASN A 138 0.45 -9.86 0.45
N ILE A 139 -0.20 -10.93 0.01
CA ILE A 139 -1.54 -11.28 0.50
C ILE A 139 -1.53 -11.82 1.94
N LYS A 140 -0.47 -12.53 2.34
CA LYS A 140 -0.38 -13.15 3.68
C LYS A 140 -0.26 -12.10 4.78
N SER A 141 0.47 -11.02 4.50
CA SER A 141 0.67 -9.91 5.44
C SER A 141 -0.25 -8.72 5.17
N ARG A 142 -1.20 -8.82 4.22
CA ARG A 142 -1.99 -7.66 3.77
C ARG A 142 -2.78 -6.99 4.89
N ILE A 143 -3.44 -7.77 5.75
CA ILE A 143 -4.18 -7.20 6.89
C ILE A 143 -3.26 -6.44 7.84
N PHE A 144 -2.08 -6.98 8.11
CA PHE A 144 -1.11 -6.32 8.97
C PHE A 144 -0.62 -5.01 8.34
N ILE A 145 -0.28 -5.05 7.05
CA ILE A 145 0.10 -3.86 6.27
C ILE A 145 -0.99 -2.81 6.33
N LEU A 146 -2.26 -3.17 6.11
CA LEU A 146 -3.37 -2.23 6.14
C LEU A 146 -3.58 -1.60 7.53
N LYS A 147 -3.48 -2.39 8.61
CA LYS A 147 -3.56 -1.87 9.98
C LYS A 147 -2.40 -0.93 10.31
N LYS A 148 -1.18 -1.30 9.90
CA LYS A 148 0.02 -0.48 10.12
C LYS A 148 -0.05 0.83 9.33
N SER A 149 -0.37 0.76 8.04
CA SER A 149 -0.59 1.95 7.21
C SER A 149 -1.71 2.83 7.76
N GLN A 150 -2.79 2.24 8.28
CA GLN A 150 -3.85 3.01 8.94
C GLN A 150 -3.29 3.83 10.11
N ILE A 151 -2.54 3.22 11.04
CA ILE A 151 -1.96 3.92 12.19
C ILE A 151 -1.08 5.10 11.74
N TYR A 152 -0.18 4.88 10.78
CA TYR A 152 0.71 5.92 10.28
C TYR A 152 -0.02 7.06 9.56
N LEU A 153 -1.05 6.75 8.75
CA LEU A 153 -1.86 7.77 8.08
C LEU A 153 -2.67 8.59 9.10
N GLN A 154 -3.22 7.95 10.13
CA GLN A 154 -3.93 8.65 11.20
C GLN A 154 -2.99 9.55 12.01
N GLN A 155 -1.78 9.07 12.33
CA GLN A 155 -0.73 9.87 12.98
C GLN A 155 -0.41 11.10 12.14
N PHE A 156 -0.16 10.92 10.84
CA PHE A 156 0.13 12.02 9.92
C PHE A 156 -1.00 13.04 9.84
N LEU A 157 -2.25 12.60 9.68
CA LEU A 157 -3.41 13.49 9.59
C LEU A 157 -3.66 14.26 10.88
N ASN A 158 -3.46 13.63 12.05
CA ASN A 158 -3.53 14.33 13.33
C ASN A 158 -2.47 15.43 13.42
N THR A 159 -1.23 15.15 13.00
CA THR A 159 -0.16 16.14 12.95
C THR A 159 -0.51 17.30 12.00
N LEU A 160 -1.02 17.02 10.80
CA LEU A 160 -1.46 18.06 9.87
C LEU A 160 -2.64 18.87 10.41
N GLY A 161 -3.57 18.23 11.13
CA GLY A 161 -4.70 18.88 11.80
C GLY A 161 -4.23 19.85 12.87
N ASN A 162 -3.28 19.43 13.72
CA ASN A 162 -2.69 20.28 14.76
C ASN A 162 -2.00 21.53 14.16
N TYR A 163 -1.30 21.35 13.04
CA TYR A 163 -0.66 22.45 12.31
C TYR A 163 -1.61 23.24 11.38
N LYS A 164 -2.91 22.93 11.37
CA LYS A 164 -3.92 23.58 10.51
C LYS A 164 -3.54 23.56 9.03
N LEU A 165 -2.88 22.49 8.60
CA LEU A 165 -2.47 22.28 7.22
C LEU A 165 -3.56 21.62 6.36
N LEU A 166 -4.56 20.99 7.00
CA LEU A 166 -5.73 20.44 6.31
C LEU A 166 -6.65 21.57 5.81
N SER A 167 -7.31 21.34 4.67
CA SER A 167 -8.39 22.22 4.22
C SER A 167 -9.55 22.18 5.21
N GLN A 168 -10.32 23.28 5.35
CA GLN A 168 -11.47 23.32 6.25
C GLN A 168 -12.51 22.22 5.96
N ASP A 169 -12.66 21.84 4.69
CA ASP A 169 -13.56 20.74 4.31
C ASP A 169 -12.97 19.39 4.76
N ASP A 170 -11.67 19.17 4.56
CA ASP A 170 -10.98 17.93 4.92
C ASP A 170 -10.83 17.75 6.45
N GLU A 171 -10.61 18.85 7.18
CA GLU A 171 -10.57 18.87 8.65
C GLU A 171 -11.93 18.50 9.24
N LYS A 172 -13.01 19.04 8.67
CA LYS A 172 -14.37 18.63 9.06
C LYS A 172 -14.57 17.15 8.80
N ASP A 173 -14.15 16.64 7.66
CA ASP A 173 -14.32 15.23 7.30
C ASP A 173 -13.49 14.31 8.21
N TRP A 174 -12.29 14.74 8.60
CA TRP A 174 -11.41 13.99 9.49
C TRP A 174 -11.98 13.90 10.92
N TYR A 175 -12.46 15.02 11.47
CA TYR A 175 -12.96 15.05 12.85
C TYR A 175 -14.45 14.73 12.98
N LYS A 176 -15.26 14.97 11.95
CA LYS A 176 -16.70 14.67 11.94
C LYS A 176 -16.93 13.39 11.17
N ASN A 177 -16.86 12.28 11.89
CA ASN A 177 -17.26 10.97 11.40
C ASN A 177 -18.80 10.83 11.35
N ASP A 178 -19.50 11.83 10.79
CA ASP A 178 -20.95 11.75 10.59
C ASP A 178 -21.20 10.88 9.37
N GLY A 179 -21.39 9.57 9.58
CA GLY A 179 -21.74 8.59 8.55
C GLY A 179 -23.12 8.78 7.91
N ASN A 180 -23.66 10.00 7.95
CA ASN A 180 -24.98 10.40 7.44
C ASN A 180 -24.90 11.18 6.11
N GLU A 181 -23.77 11.12 5.41
CA GLU A 181 -23.60 11.84 4.16
C GLU A 181 -24.29 11.14 3.00
N THR A 182 -24.96 11.94 2.17
CA THR A 182 -25.53 11.46 0.92
C THR A 182 -24.44 11.20 -0.11
N SER A 183 -24.66 10.23 -1.00
CA SER A 183 -23.73 9.92 -2.10
C SER A 183 -23.40 11.13 -3.00
N ALA A 184 -24.33 12.09 -3.10
CA ALA A 184 -24.09 13.35 -3.80
C ALA A 184 -23.06 14.23 -3.08
N GLN A 185 -23.15 14.34 -1.74
CA GLN A 185 -22.20 15.10 -0.92
C GLN A 185 -20.80 14.48 -0.97
N GLU A 186 -20.68 13.16 -0.83
CA GLU A 186 -19.41 12.43 -0.96
C GLU A 186 -18.73 12.70 -2.31
N ARG A 187 -19.51 12.66 -3.40
CA ARG A 187 -19.00 12.94 -4.75
C ARG A 187 -18.50 14.38 -4.88
N THR A 188 -19.25 15.36 -4.38
CA THR A 188 -18.85 16.76 -4.44
C THR A 188 -17.55 16.99 -3.67
N LYS A 189 -17.37 16.34 -2.51
CA LYS A 189 -16.13 16.41 -1.74
C LYS A 189 -14.94 15.84 -2.50
N LYS A 190 -15.08 14.64 -3.09
CA LYS A 190 -14.01 14.03 -3.91
C LYS A 190 -13.61 14.91 -5.08
N ILE A 191 -14.57 15.57 -5.73
CA ILE A 191 -14.29 16.54 -6.81
C ILE A 191 -13.50 17.74 -6.28
N LYS A 192 -13.88 18.31 -5.13
CA LYS A 192 -13.15 19.42 -4.52
C LYS A 192 -11.72 19.03 -4.14
N ARG A 193 -11.53 17.87 -3.49
CA ARG A 193 -10.20 17.34 -3.14
C ARG A 193 -9.32 17.15 -4.37
N ALA A 194 -9.85 16.51 -5.41
CA ALA A 194 -9.12 16.31 -6.66
C ALA A 194 -8.72 17.65 -7.33
N LYS A 195 -9.60 18.66 -7.28
CA LYS A 195 -9.31 20.00 -7.78
C LYS A 195 -8.19 20.68 -6.98
N LEU A 196 -8.28 20.65 -5.65
CA LEU A 196 -7.27 21.22 -4.76
C LEU A 196 -5.92 20.53 -4.94
N LYS A 197 -5.91 19.20 -4.97
CA LYS A 197 -4.70 18.40 -5.23
C LYS A 197 -4.03 18.82 -6.54
N ARG A 198 -4.81 18.95 -7.62
CA ARG A 198 -4.28 19.38 -8.92
C ARG A 198 -3.68 20.78 -8.87
N GLN A 199 -4.38 21.73 -8.25
CA GLN A 199 -3.87 23.10 -8.08
C GLN A 199 -2.53 23.12 -7.33
N LEU A 200 -2.43 22.41 -6.20
CA LEU A 200 -1.20 22.33 -5.43
C LEU A 200 -0.07 21.64 -6.22
N GLN A 201 -0.38 20.60 -6.99
CA GLN A 201 0.60 19.93 -7.83
C GLN A 201 1.13 20.85 -8.94
N ASP A 202 0.27 21.63 -9.58
CA ASP A 202 0.67 22.61 -10.59
C ASP A 202 1.61 23.67 -9.97
N GLU A 203 1.28 24.16 -8.77
CA GLU A 203 2.14 25.10 -8.03
C GLU A 203 3.48 24.50 -7.58
N ILE A 204 3.51 23.22 -7.20
CA ILE A 204 4.76 22.51 -6.90
C ILE A 204 5.60 22.38 -8.16
N MET A 205 4.99 22.04 -9.30
CA MET A 205 5.71 21.95 -10.57
C MET A 205 6.32 23.29 -10.98
N GLU A 206 5.60 24.39 -10.77
CA GLU A 206 6.13 25.75 -10.98
C GLU A 206 7.35 26.02 -10.09
N SER A 207 7.26 25.67 -8.81
CA SER A 207 8.36 25.82 -7.84
C SER A 207 9.60 25.00 -8.23
N LEU A 208 9.41 23.86 -8.89
CA LEU A 208 10.50 22.99 -9.36
C LEU A 208 11.09 23.41 -10.72
N SER A 209 10.45 24.31 -11.47
CA SER A 209 10.85 24.66 -12.84
C SER A 209 12.25 25.29 -12.95
N GLY A 210 12.71 25.97 -11.90
CA GLY A 210 14.04 26.58 -11.81
C GLY A 210 15.11 25.71 -11.17
N VAL A 211 14.77 24.50 -10.72
CA VAL A 211 15.66 23.65 -9.92
C VAL A 211 16.13 22.45 -10.72
N LYS A 212 17.43 22.13 -10.65
CA LYS A 212 18.04 21.02 -11.40
C LYS A 212 17.46 19.65 -11.02
N SER A 213 17.07 19.46 -9.76
CA SER A 213 16.56 18.20 -9.21
C SER A 213 15.85 18.44 -7.88
N ILE A 214 14.89 17.58 -7.53
CA ILE A 214 14.24 17.58 -6.20
C ILE A 214 15.27 17.42 -5.08
N VAL A 215 16.33 16.65 -5.30
CA VAL A 215 17.43 16.50 -4.33
C VAL A 215 18.11 17.84 -4.06
N ASN A 216 18.35 18.64 -5.10
CA ASN A 216 18.95 19.96 -4.94
C ASN A 216 17.99 20.93 -4.27
N MET A 217 16.68 20.81 -4.54
CA MET A 217 15.67 21.60 -3.82
C MET A 217 15.77 21.39 -2.30
N ILE A 218 16.08 20.18 -1.86
CA ILE A 218 16.13 19.80 -0.45
C ILE A 218 17.48 20.14 0.20
N LEU A 219 18.59 19.72 -0.43
CA LEU A 219 19.92 19.80 0.19
C LEU A 219 20.61 21.14 -0.04
N GLU A 220 20.33 21.79 -1.16
CA GLU A 220 20.96 23.05 -1.57
C GLU A 220 19.87 23.98 -2.14
N PRO A 221 18.87 24.36 -1.30
CA PRO A 221 17.77 25.18 -1.76
C PRO A 221 18.28 26.52 -2.29
N PRO A 222 17.71 27.05 -3.38
CA PRO A 222 18.08 28.37 -3.89
C PRO A 222 17.71 29.48 -2.88
N ASP A 223 16.63 29.23 -2.13
CA ASP A 223 16.08 30.12 -1.11
C ASP A 223 15.34 29.27 -0.06
N GLU A 224 15.50 29.61 1.21
CA GLU A 224 14.86 28.90 2.33
C GLU A 224 13.34 29.09 2.29
N GLU A 225 12.85 30.29 1.94
CA GLU A 225 11.41 30.56 1.88
C GLU A 225 10.74 29.71 0.78
N LEU A 226 11.42 29.53 -0.36
CA LEU A 226 10.98 28.65 -1.44
C LEU A 226 10.93 27.18 -0.97
N LEU A 227 11.93 26.72 -0.22
CA LEU A 227 11.93 25.39 0.38
C LEU A 227 10.77 25.19 1.35
N ARG A 228 10.54 26.15 2.26
CA ARG A 228 9.44 26.09 3.22
C ARG A 228 8.10 26.01 2.48
N LEU A 229 7.90 26.87 1.47
CA LEU A 229 6.68 26.87 0.67
C LEU A 229 6.48 25.55 -0.08
N PHE A 230 7.54 25.00 -0.68
CA PHE A 230 7.53 23.70 -1.35
C PHE A 230 7.10 22.58 -0.39
N ILE A 231 7.70 22.51 0.81
CA ILE A 231 7.39 21.49 1.82
C ILE A 231 5.93 21.60 2.27
N LEU A 232 5.45 22.80 2.59
CA LEU A 232 4.07 23.00 3.04
C LEU A 232 3.05 22.60 1.97
N LYS A 233 3.32 22.90 0.70
CA LYS A 233 2.47 22.46 -0.41
C LYS A 233 2.50 20.93 -0.58
N ALA A 234 3.67 20.31 -0.47
CA ALA A 234 3.82 18.87 -0.53
C ALA A 234 3.04 18.17 0.60
N LEU A 235 3.16 18.66 1.84
CA LEU A 235 2.41 18.16 3.00
C LEU A 235 0.90 18.22 2.79
N ARG A 236 0.40 19.29 2.17
CA ARG A 236 -1.04 19.39 1.82
C ARG A 236 -1.46 18.38 0.77
N VAL A 237 -0.67 18.17 -0.28
CA VAL A 237 -0.93 17.12 -1.28
C VAL A 237 -0.97 15.74 -0.61
N PHE A 238 0.01 15.45 0.23
CA PHE A 238 0.07 14.20 0.99
C PHE A 238 -1.12 14.06 1.94
N GLY A 239 -1.61 15.14 2.55
CA GLY A 239 -2.84 15.14 3.34
C GLY A 239 -4.06 14.70 2.53
N THR A 240 -4.21 15.20 1.30
CA THR A 240 -5.29 14.76 0.41
C THR A 240 -5.18 13.28 0.03
N ASP A 241 -3.96 12.81 -0.25
CA ASP A 241 -3.70 11.41 -0.61
C ASP A 241 -3.90 10.47 0.58
N ALA A 242 -3.52 10.89 1.79
CA ALA A 242 -3.72 10.13 3.02
C ALA A 242 -5.22 9.85 3.30
N LEU A 243 -6.09 10.81 3.01
CA LEU A 243 -7.54 10.63 3.13
C LEU A 243 -8.07 9.61 2.11
N ASP A 244 -7.60 9.66 0.87
CA ASP A 244 -7.97 8.70 -0.18
C ASP A 244 -7.43 7.28 0.13
N ASP A 245 -6.23 7.19 0.70
CA ASP A 245 -5.62 5.93 1.16
C ASP A 245 -6.38 5.33 2.35
N LEU A 246 -6.86 6.15 3.29
CA LEU A 246 -7.72 5.67 4.38
C LEU A 246 -9.07 5.16 3.87
N ASP A 247 -9.71 5.87 2.93
CA ASP A 247 -10.91 5.40 2.21
C ASP A 247 -10.67 4.05 1.53
N PHE A 248 -9.48 3.87 0.95
CA PHE A 248 -9.06 2.61 0.33
C PHE A 248 -8.87 1.51 1.38
N ILE A 249 -8.12 1.76 2.45
CA ILE A 249 -7.89 0.81 3.55
C ILE A 249 -9.22 0.37 4.16
N GLN A 250 -10.13 1.30 4.46
CA GLN A 250 -11.42 0.98 5.06
C GLN A 250 -12.25 0.04 4.17
N ARG A 251 -12.25 0.28 2.85
CA ARG A 251 -12.94 -0.59 1.89
C ARG A 251 -12.27 -1.95 1.84
N GLU A 252 -10.95 -2.00 1.70
CA GLU A 252 -10.22 -3.27 1.61
C GLU A 252 -10.34 -4.10 2.89
N MET A 253 -10.23 -3.48 4.07
CA MET A 253 -10.41 -4.14 5.36
C MET A 253 -11.80 -4.77 5.49
N LYS A 254 -12.86 -4.10 5.01
CA LYS A 254 -14.22 -4.67 4.97
C LYS A 254 -14.29 -5.94 4.11
N PHE A 255 -13.49 -6.04 3.04
CA PHE A 255 -13.42 -7.24 2.20
C PHE A 255 -12.50 -8.34 2.75
N LEU A 256 -11.48 -7.99 3.54
CA LEU A 256 -10.53 -8.96 4.10
C LEU A 256 -10.99 -9.59 5.43
N ASN A 257 -11.81 -8.88 6.23
CA ASN A 257 -12.36 -9.40 7.49
C ASN A 257 -13.14 -10.72 7.31
N PRO A 258 -13.97 -10.93 6.26
CA PRO A 258 -14.62 -12.22 6.00
C PRO A 258 -13.67 -13.33 5.54
N ILE A 259 -12.47 -13.00 5.05
CA ILE A 259 -11.51 -13.96 4.48
C ILE A 259 -10.49 -14.45 5.53
N HIS A 260 -10.19 -13.63 6.54
CA HIS A 260 -9.22 -13.95 7.60
C HIS A 260 -9.85 -14.20 8.97
N GLY A 261 -11.16 -13.98 9.12
CA GLY A 261 -11.93 -14.47 10.27
C GLY A 261 -12.27 -15.96 10.10
N ASP A 262 -11.65 -16.80 10.92
CA ASP A 262 -12.00 -18.19 11.23
C ASP A 262 -11.99 -19.30 10.17
N ASN A 263 -11.89 -19.02 8.86
CA ASN A 263 -12.21 -20.08 7.89
C ASN A 263 -11.18 -20.36 6.80
N LEU A 264 -9.86 -20.26 7.00
CA LEU A 264 -8.92 -20.86 6.02
C LEU A 264 -8.89 -22.40 6.14
N GLU A 265 -8.97 -22.94 7.35
CA GLU A 265 -9.12 -24.39 7.55
C GLU A 265 -10.53 -24.88 7.17
N GLN A 266 -11.58 -24.08 7.42
CA GLN A 266 -12.93 -24.43 6.96
C GLN A 266 -13.17 -24.17 5.47
N TYR A 267 -12.53 -23.20 4.81
CA TYR A 267 -12.63 -23.05 3.33
C TYR A 267 -11.88 -24.16 2.60
N ALA A 268 -10.78 -24.67 3.17
CA ALA A 268 -10.08 -25.83 2.64
C ALA A 268 -10.83 -27.15 2.94
N ALA A 269 -11.42 -27.30 4.14
CA ALA A 269 -12.21 -28.47 4.54
C ALA A 269 -13.66 -28.48 4.01
N SER A 270 -14.19 -27.33 3.57
CA SER A 270 -15.54 -27.21 2.95
C SER A 270 -15.55 -27.47 1.46
N LYS A 271 -14.39 -27.77 0.84
CA LYS A 271 -14.37 -28.58 -0.39
C LYS A 271 -14.77 -30.02 -0.05
N LYS A 272 -16.03 -30.22 0.33
CA LYS A 272 -16.71 -31.46 0.00
C LYS A 272 -16.60 -31.62 -1.53
N PRO A 273 -16.34 -32.83 -2.06
CA PRO A 273 -16.62 -33.08 -3.48
C PRO A 273 -18.04 -32.56 -3.75
N PRO A 274 -18.29 -31.89 -4.90
CA PRO A 274 -19.52 -31.15 -5.12
C PRO A 274 -20.69 -32.05 -4.77
N SER A 275 -21.32 -31.79 -3.62
CA SER A 275 -22.51 -32.48 -3.21
C SER A 275 -23.53 -32.17 -4.29
N GLU A 276 -24.07 -33.21 -4.92
CA GLU A 276 -25.08 -33.11 -5.95
C GLU A 276 -26.05 -31.98 -5.62
N CYS A 277 -25.96 -30.89 -6.38
CA CYS A 277 -26.90 -29.79 -6.29
C CYS A 277 -28.28 -30.40 -6.50
N LYS A 278 -29.08 -30.49 -5.44
CA LYS A 278 -30.53 -30.56 -5.55
C LYS A 278 -30.98 -29.23 -6.16
N GLY A 279 -30.89 -29.19 -7.48
CA GLY A 279 -31.03 -27.99 -8.28
C GLY A 279 -32.44 -27.43 -8.10
N ARG A 280 -32.51 -26.13 -7.83
CA ARG A 280 -33.67 -25.37 -8.30
C ARG A 280 -33.76 -25.62 -9.82
N PRO A 281 -34.93 -25.92 -10.38
CA PRO A 281 -35.06 -26.11 -11.81
C PRO A 281 -34.55 -24.85 -12.52
N TRP A 282 -33.68 -25.06 -13.50
CA TRP A 282 -33.15 -23.97 -14.31
C TRP A 282 -34.24 -23.54 -15.28
N TYR A 283 -34.55 -22.24 -15.30
CA TYR A 283 -35.52 -21.67 -16.23
C TYR A 283 -34.76 -21.08 -17.42
N LEU A 284 -35.04 -21.58 -18.62
CA LEU A 284 -34.55 -20.99 -19.86
C LEU A 284 -35.48 -19.83 -20.24
N HIS A 285 -35.01 -18.60 -20.09
CA HIS A 285 -35.73 -17.46 -20.63
C HIS A 285 -35.53 -17.42 -22.15
N ILE A 286 -36.62 -17.63 -22.89
CA ILE A 286 -36.67 -17.48 -24.34
C ILE A 286 -37.35 -16.15 -24.61
N ASP A 287 -36.68 -15.25 -25.31
CA ASP A 287 -37.27 -13.96 -25.70
C ASP A 287 -38.48 -14.18 -26.63
N GLU A 288 -39.36 -13.18 -26.76
CA GLU A 288 -40.56 -13.24 -27.63
C GLU A 288 -40.24 -13.54 -29.10
N SER A 289 -38.98 -13.36 -29.51
CA SER A 289 -38.45 -13.68 -30.84
C SER A 289 -37.96 -15.13 -31.02
N GLY A 290 -38.08 -15.97 -29.99
CA GLY A 290 -37.66 -17.38 -30.02
C GLY A 290 -36.14 -17.60 -29.97
N ARG A 291 -35.36 -16.57 -29.65
CA ARG A 291 -33.89 -16.63 -29.60
C ARG A 291 -33.43 -16.80 -28.15
N VAL A 292 -32.49 -17.72 -27.94
CA VAL A 292 -31.83 -17.96 -26.66
C VAL A 292 -30.56 -17.10 -26.60
N ASP A 293 -30.31 -16.45 -25.47
CA ASP A 293 -29.08 -15.68 -25.23
C ASP A 293 -27.84 -16.54 -25.56
N PRO A 294 -26.94 -16.08 -26.45
CA PRO A 294 -25.72 -16.79 -26.82
C PRO A 294 -24.85 -17.22 -25.63
N SER A 295 -24.85 -16.44 -24.54
CA SER A 295 -24.08 -16.71 -23.33
C SER A 295 -24.64 -17.90 -22.55
N VAL A 296 -25.97 -18.02 -22.51
CA VAL A 296 -26.68 -19.13 -21.87
C VAL A 296 -26.58 -20.40 -22.72
N ALA A 297 -26.69 -20.26 -24.05
CA ALA A 297 -26.49 -21.36 -24.99
C ALA A 297 -25.07 -21.94 -24.89
N ALA A 298 -24.04 -21.11 -24.80
CA ALA A 298 -22.65 -21.55 -24.64
C ALA A 298 -22.42 -22.35 -23.35
N ILE A 299 -23.06 -21.94 -22.24
CA ILE A 299 -23.00 -22.66 -20.97
C ILE A 299 -23.70 -24.02 -21.08
N LEU A 300 -24.85 -24.09 -21.77
CA LEU A 300 -25.59 -25.32 -22.04
C LEU A 300 -24.78 -26.30 -22.88
N TYR A 301 -24.21 -25.86 -24.00
CA TYR A 301 -23.35 -26.69 -24.84
C TYR A 301 -22.13 -27.18 -24.06
N ARG A 302 -21.49 -26.33 -23.26
CA ARG A 302 -20.35 -26.74 -22.42
C ARG A 302 -20.71 -27.82 -21.39
N LYS A 303 -21.95 -27.86 -20.90
CA LYS A 303 -22.43 -28.90 -19.99
C LYS A 303 -22.84 -30.19 -20.70
N MET A 304 -23.29 -30.10 -21.96
CA MET A 304 -23.76 -31.25 -22.72
C MET A 304 -22.66 -31.94 -23.54
N VAL A 305 -21.58 -31.24 -23.87
CA VAL A 305 -20.47 -31.82 -24.62
C VAL A 305 -19.46 -32.41 -23.62
N PHE A 306 -19.12 -33.69 -23.85
CA PHE A 306 -18.19 -34.53 -23.07
C PHE A 306 -18.72 -35.20 -21.79
N VAL A 307 -20.04 -35.34 -21.63
CA VAL A 307 -20.58 -36.30 -20.66
C VAL A 307 -21.11 -37.51 -21.44
N PRO A 308 -20.49 -38.70 -21.36
CA PRO A 308 -21.12 -39.89 -21.91
C PRO A 308 -22.46 -40.08 -21.19
N GLY A 309 -23.54 -40.28 -21.96
CA GLY A 309 -24.92 -40.38 -21.45
C GLY A 309 -25.19 -41.63 -20.60
N HIS A 310 -24.14 -42.33 -20.15
CA HIS A 310 -24.19 -43.50 -19.30
C HIS A 310 -23.03 -43.42 -18.33
N GLU A 311 -23.27 -43.73 -17.05
CA GLU A 311 -22.20 -43.93 -16.07
C GLU A 311 -21.31 -45.07 -16.56
N LEU A 312 -20.01 -44.78 -16.72
CA LEU A 312 -19.03 -45.83 -17.02
C LEU A 312 -18.98 -46.78 -15.82
N PRO A 313 -18.86 -48.11 -16.04
CA PRO A 313 -18.70 -49.06 -14.95
C PRO A 313 -17.53 -48.62 -14.06
N SER A 314 -17.78 -48.42 -12.77
CA SER A 314 -16.78 -48.03 -11.77
C SER A 314 -15.87 -49.18 -11.34
N ILE A 315 -15.89 -50.29 -12.09
CA ILE A 315 -15.14 -51.50 -11.76
C ILE A 315 -13.65 -51.23 -11.97
N SER A 316 -12.85 -51.57 -10.97
CA SER A 316 -11.39 -51.43 -11.08
C SER A 316 -10.83 -52.50 -12.02
N LEU A 317 -9.71 -52.21 -12.69
CA LEU A 317 -9.06 -53.19 -13.59
C LEU A 317 -8.72 -54.50 -12.88
N ASP A 318 -8.35 -54.41 -11.60
CA ASP A 318 -8.06 -55.57 -10.74
C ASP A 318 -9.32 -56.41 -10.47
N GLU A 319 -10.46 -55.75 -10.32
CA GLU A 319 -11.75 -56.42 -10.12
C GLU A 319 -12.29 -57.06 -11.40
N CYS A 320 -12.08 -56.43 -12.56
CA CYS A 320 -12.33 -57.07 -13.86
C CYS A 320 -11.49 -58.34 -14.05
N ALA A 321 -10.19 -58.28 -13.74
CA ALA A 321 -9.30 -59.43 -13.90
C ALA A 321 -9.70 -60.61 -13.00
N ARG A 322 -10.19 -60.35 -11.78
CA ARG A 322 -10.72 -61.41 -10.91
C ARG A 322 -11.98 -62.07 -11.45
N ILE A 323 -12.92 -61.27 -11.96
CA ILE A 323 -14.17 -61.79 -12.53
C ILE A 323 -13.87 -62.67 -13.75
N GLU A 324 -12.92 -62.24 -14.59
CA GLU A 324 -12.50 -63.02 -15.77
C GLU A 324 -11.87 -64.36 -15.35
N MET A 325 -11.01 -64.37 -14.32
CA MET A 325 -10.45 -65.60 -13.76
C MET A 325 -11.49 -66.52 -13.08
N GLU A 326 -12.55 -65.96 -12.47
CA GLU A 326 -13.66 -66.73 -11.88
C GLU A 326 -14.63 -67.30 -12.93
N MET A 327 -14.70 -66.70 -14.12
CA MET A 327 -15.56 -67.17 -15.21
C MET A 327 -14.95 -68.30 -16.05
N ASP A 328 -13.63 -68.53 -15.95
CA ASP A 328 -12.88 -69.57 -16.67
C ASP A 328 -12.88 -70.96 -15.97
N VAL A 329 -13.97 -71.34 -15.27
CA VAL A 329 -14.16 -72.67 -14.64
C VAL A 329 -15.21 -73.50 -15.33
#